data_AF-A0A363TZ19-F1
#
_entry.id   AF-A0A363TZ19-F1
#
_cell.length_a   1.000
_cell.length_b   1.000
_cell.length_c   1.000
_cell.angle_alpha   90.00
_cell.angle_beta   90.00
_cell.angle_gamma   90.00
#
_symmetry.space_group_name_H-M   'P 1'
#
loop_
_entity.id
_entity.type
_entity.pdbx_description
1 polymer ?
#
loop_
_entity_poly.entity_id
_entity_poly.type
_entity_poly.pdbx_seq_one_letter_code
_entity_poly.pdbx_strand_id
1 'polypeptide(L)'
;MAREADTSPPKTSGIPPDELERFRAVFDLSGDAIFIFDDTGRVIEVNQVACERYGYTREEARRLHVRDIDTPDQASEIPVRL
;
A
#
# COMPACT_ATOMS: atom_id res chain seq x y z
N MET A 1 5.68 6.92 26.56
CA MET A 1 6.15 5.73 25.82
C MET A 1 5.11 5.40 24.75
N ALA A 2 5.17 6.09 23.61
CA ALA A 2 4.41 5.73 22.42
C ALA A 2 5.43 5.24 21.40
N ARG A 3 5.30 4.00 20.96
CA ARG A 3 6.14 3.43 19.91
C ARG A 3 5.61 3.94 18.60
N GLU A 4 6.31 4.91 18.02
CA GLU A 4 6.12 5.35 16.65
C GLU A 4 6.42 4.15 15.75
N ALA A 5 5.35 3.54 15.22
CA ALA A 5 5.47 2.52 14.20
C ALA A 5 5.97 3.25 12.94
N ASP A 6 7.25 3.07 12.65
CA ASP A 6 7.92 3.49 11.44
C ASP A 6 7.19 2.89 10.23
N THR A 7 6.15 3.58 9.74
CA THR A 7 5.45 3.26 8.48
C THR A 7 6.22 3.82 7.29
N SER A 8 7.55 3.74 7.34
CA SER A 8 8.36 3.91 6.15
C SER A 8 8.18 2.63 5.31
N PRO A 9 7.80 2.70 4.02
CA PRO A 9 7.82 1.53 3.16
C PRO A 9 9.20 0.90 3.26
N PRO A 10 9.30 -0.43 3.48
CA PRO A 10 10.58 -1.07 3.69
C PRO A 10 11.47 -0.76 2.48
N LYS A 11 12.56 -0.03 2.72
CA LYS A 11 13.59 0.21 1.70
C LYS A 11 14.03 -1.15 1.22
N THR A 12 13.69 -1.50 -0.02
CA THR A 12 13.93 -2.83 -0.62
C THR A 12 15.42 -3.19 -0.70
N SER A 13 16.31 -2.26 -0.36
CA SER A 13 17.75 -2.42 -0.28
C SER A 13 18.15 -3.03 1.07
N GLY A 14 18.03 -4.36 1.21
CA GLY A 14 18.61 -5.09 2.34
C GLY A 14 17.88 -6.33 2.85
N ILE A 15 16.68 -6.62 2.33
CA ILE A 15 15.90 -7.79 2.77
C ILE A 15 16.49 -9.06 2.11
N PRO A 16 16.84 -10.12 2.87
CA PRO A 16 17.25 -11.40 2.28
C PRO A 16 16.12 -11.97 1.40
N PRO A 17 16.45 -12.66 0.28
CA PRO A 17 15.46 -13.08 -0.71
C PRO A 17 14.30 -13.89 -0.11
N ASP A 18 14.59 -14.75 0.87
CA ASP A 18 13.59 -15.54 1.61
C ASP A 18 12.53 -14.68 2.33
N GLU A 19 12.93 -13.54 2.88
CA GLU A 19 12.05 -12.65 3.63
C GLU A 19 11.23 -11.77 2.68
N LEU A 20 11.77 -11.40 1.52
CA LEU A 20 11.03 -10.71 0.47
C LEU A 20 9.95 -11.60 -0.15
N GLU A 21 10.26 -12.89 -0.38
CA GLU A 21 9.29 -13.87 -0.86
C GLU A 21 8.18 -14.10 0.16
N ARG A 22 8.53 -14.22 1.45
CA ARG A 22 7.53 -14.31 2.53
C ARG A 22 6.66 -13.07 2.62
N PHE A 23 7.26 -11.89 2.53
CA PHE A 23 6.54 -10.62 2.51
C PHE A 23 5.57 -10.57 1.34
N ARG A 24 6.03 -10.88 0.12
CA ARG A 24 5.17 -10.94 -1.08
C ARG A 24 4.06 -11.97 -0.92
N ALA A 25 4.37 -13.16 -0.41
CA ALA A 25 3.38 -14.20 -0.19
C ALA A 25 2.29 -13.74 0.78
N VAL A 26 2.64 -13.13 1.91
CA VAL A 26 1.65 -12.62 2.87
C VAL A 26 0.88 -11.42 2.31
N PHE A 27 1.56 -10.54 1.57
CA PHE A 27 0.99 -9.35 0.95
C PHE A 27 -0.04 -9.69 -0.14
N ASP A 28 0.27 -10.66 -1.01
CA ASP A 28 -0.61 -11.11 -2.09
C ASP A 28 -1.65 -12.15 -1.62
N LEU A 29 -1.37 -12.93 -0.57
CA LEU A 29 -2.35 -13.88 0.02
C LEU A 29 -3.37 -13.18 0.92
N SER A 30 -3.11 -11.94 1.34
CA SER A 30 -4.09 -11.17 2.09
C SER A 30 -5.38 -11.07 1.28
N GLY A 31 -6.48 -11.57 1.82
CA GLY A 31 -7.77 -11.53 1.14
C GLY A 31 -8.30 -10.12 0.90
N ASP A 32 -7.69 -9.11 1.53
CA ASP A 32 -8.03 -7.69 1.39
C ASP A 32 -7.15 -6.95 0.39
N ALA A 33 -7.71 -5.88 -0.17
CA ALA A 33 -6.98 -4.96 -1.03
C ALA A 33 -5.98 -4.14 -0.20
N ILE A 34 -4.69 -4.19 -0.55
CA ILE A 34 -3.64 -3.43 0.13
C ILE A 34 -2.99 -2.47 -0.85
N PHE A 35 -2.93 -1.19 -0.45
CA PHE A 35 -2.18 -0.13 -1.11
C PHE A 35 -1.15 0.44 -0.15
N ILE A 36 0.07 0.63 -0.63
CA ILE A 36 1.16 1.30 0.06
C ILE A 36 1.36 2.65 -0.62
N PHE A 37 1.29 3.73 0.15
CA PHE A 37 1.45 5.10 -0.32
C PHE A 37 2.76 5.72 0.18
N ASP A 38 3.27 6.71 -0.55
CA ASP A 38 4.30 7.62 -0.06
C ASP A 38 3.70 8.71 0.83
N ASP A 39 4.57 9.54 1.42
CA ASP A 39 4.19 10.70 2.23
C ASP A 39 3.36 11.75 1.47
N THR A 40 3.42 11.74 0.14
CA THR A 40 2.61 12.60 -0.73
C THR A 40 1.24 12.00 -1.06
N GLY A 41 1.02 10.71 -0.75
CA GLY A 41 -0.21 9.99 -1.07
C GLY A 41 -0.21 9.27 -2.42
N ARG A 42 0.94 9.12 -3.09
CA ARG A 42 1.06 8.32 -4.33
C ARG A 42 1.28 6.87 -4.02
N VAL A 43 0.67 5.98 -4.81
CA VAL A 43 0.86 4.53 -4.64
C VAL A 43 2.29 4.14 -4.99
N ILE A 44 3.01 3.63 -4.00
CA ILE A 44 4.31 2.97 -4.17
C ILE A 44 4.11 1.50 -4.55
N GLU A 45 3.13 0.83 -3.93
CA GLU A 45 2.90 -0.59 -4.15
C GLU A 45 1.45 -1.00 -3.92
N VAL A 46 1.01 -2.05 -4.62
CA VAL A 46 -0.35 -2.57 -4.53
C VAL A 46 -0.32 -4.11 -4.61
N ASN A 47 -1.13 -4.80 -3.81
CA ASN A 47 -1.20 -6.27 -3.88
C ASN A 47 -2.04 -6.75 -5.07
N GLN A 48 -1.90 -8.02 -5.45
CA GLN A 48 -2.66 -8.60 -6.55
C GLN A 48 -4.18 -8.46 -6.32
N VAL A 49 -4.64 -8.72 -5.10
CA VAL A 49 -6.07 -8.63 -4.76
C VAL A 49 -6.63 -7.22 -4.98
N ALA A 50 -5.88 -6.17 -4.65
CA ALA A 50 -6.28 -4.79 -4.94
C ALA A 50 -6.34 -4.52 -6.46
N CYS A 51 -5.37 -5.00 -7.23
CA CYS A 51 -5.41 -4.92 -8.69
C CYS A 51 -6.68 -5.60 -9.26
N GLU A 52 -6.99 -6.80 -8.79
CA GLU A 52 -8.16 -7.58 -9.22
C GLU A 52 -9.49 -6.95 -8.79
N ARG A 53 -9.57 -6.42 -7.57
CA ARG A 53 -10.78 -5.79 -7.03
C ARG A 53 -11.08 -4.44 -7.67
N TYR A 54 -10.06 -3.62 -7.89
CA TYR A 54 -10.21 -2.27 -8.42
C TYR A 54 -10.10 -2.23 -9.96
N GLY A 55 -9.68 -3.33 -10.60
CA GLY A 55 -9.58 -3.43 -12.04
C GLY A 55 -8.39 -2.68 -12.64
N TYR A 56 -7.37 -2.41 -11.84
CA TYR A 56 -6.14 -1.75 -12.29
C TYR A 56 -4.98 -2.74 -12.35
N THR A 57 -4.07 -2.53 -13.29
CA THR A 57 -2.76 -3.17 -13.22
C THR A 57 -1.89 -2.51 -12.17
N ARG A 58 -0.86 -3.21 -11.68
CA ARG A 58 0.10 -2.64 -10.72
C ARG A 58 0.78 -1.36 -11.25
N GLU A 59 1.04 -1.28 -12.56
CA GLU A 59 1.63 -0.09 -13.17
C GLU A 59 0.66 1.09 -13.24
N GLU A 60 -0.62 0.84 -13.48
CA GLU A 60 -1.66 1.88 -13.45
C GLU A 60 -1.90 2.35 -12.03
N ALA A 61 -2.01 1.42 -11.08
CA ALA A 61 -2.19 1.72 -9.67
C ALA A 61 -1.07 2.60 -9.13
N ARG A 62 0.19 2.37 -9.52
CA ARG A 62 1.35 3.22 -9.15
C ARG A 62 1.28 4.66 -9.68
N ARG A 63 0.40 4.95 -10.64
CA ARG A 63 0.14 6.31 -11.13
C ARG A 63 -0.99 7.00 -10.38
N LEU A 64 -1.77 6.25 -9.60
CA LEU A 64 -2.88 6.77 -8.82
C LEU A 64 -2.41 7.44 -7.54
N HIS A 65 -3.18 8.43 -7.11
CA HIS A 65 -3.10 9.04 -5.80
C HIS A 65 -4.14 8.37 -4.88
N VAL A 66 -3.93 8.35 -3.56
CA VAL A 66 -4.90 7.83 -2.58
C VAL A 66 -6.30 8.41 -2.77
N ARG A 67 -6.38 9.67 -3.23
CA ARG A 67 -7.62 10.40 -3.53
C ARG A 67 -8.36 9.91 -4.77
N ASP A 68 -7.69 9.20 -5.67
CA ASP A 68 -8.31 8.59 -6.85
C ASP A 68 -8.92 7.22 -6.52
N ILE A 69 -8.50 6.62 -5.40
CA ILE A 69 -8.90 5.28 -4.95
C ILE A 69 -10.02 5.37 -3.91
N ASP A 70 -9.90 6.32 -2.97
CA ASP A 70 -10.96 6.62 -2.02
C ASP A 70 -12.16 7.28 -2.72
N THR A 71 -13.37 6.81 -2.39
CA THR A 71 -14.57 7.54 -2.77
C THR A 71 -14.60 8.88 -2.04
N PRO A 72 -15.23 9.93 -2.62
CA PRO A 72 -15.29 11.25 -1.99
C PRO A 72 -15.95 11.23 -0.59
N ASP A 73 -16.76 10.21 -0.30
CA ASP A 73 -17.38 9.98 1.00
C ASP A 73 -16.36 9.50 2.06
N GLN A 74 -15.43 8.63 1.67
CA GLN A 74 -14.37 8.06 2.53
C GLN A 74 -13.13 8.96 2.69
N ALA A 75 -12.87 9.85 1.72
CA ALA A 75 -11.80 10.86 1.82
C ALA A 75 -11.99 11.83 3.02
N SER A 76 -13.22 11.92 3.54
CA SER A 76 -13.61 12.71 4.72
C SER A 76 -13.13 12.12 6.05
N GLU A 77 -12.87 10.80 6.07
CA GLU A 77 -12.62 10.03 7.29
C GLU A 77 -11.16 9.61 7.45
N ILE A 78 -10.24 10.13 6.64
CA ILE A 78 -8.81 9.95 6.86
C ILE A 78 -8.35 11.03 7.85
N PRO A 79 -8.29 10.79 9.17
CA PRO A 79 -7.60 11.69 10.06
C PRO A 79 -6.17 11.77 9.56
N VAL A 80 -5.69 13.00 9.32
CA VAL A 80 -4.26 13.26 9.15
C VAL A 80 -3.57 12.62 10.35
N ARG A 81 -2.95 11.46 10.14
CA ARG A 81 -2.17 10.79 11.16
C ARG A 81 -0.84 11.53 11.23
N LEU A 82 -0.85 12.65 11.95
CA LEU A 82 0.32 13.40 12.36
C LEU A 82 1.07 12.64 13.46
#